data_AF-A0A933T2Y5-F1
#
_entry.id   AF-A0A933T2Y5-F1
#
_cell.length_a   1.000
_cell.length_b   1.000
_cell.length_c   1.000
_cell.angle_alpha   90.00
_cell.angle_beta   90.00
_cell.angle_gamma   90.00
#
_symmetry.space_group_name_H-M   'P 1'
#
loop_
_entity.id
_entity.type
_entity.pdbx_description
1 polymer ?
#
loop_
_entity_poly.entity_id
_entity_poly.type
_entity_poly.pdbx_seq_one_letter_code
_entity_poly.pdbx_strand_id
1 'polypeptide(L)'
;MKKILIIILIALTLAVFSLVYASDYIETIVASVAKSKYVGSKVCAGCHKDYYNSWITTLHPYKIRPANENTVVGDFMKNNTMVSKDIKGMSGLTEYTTKMAGKDGKYSVTTIGPDGKEHTYSIKHVLGGVWKQRY
;
A
#
# COMPACT_ATOMS: atom_id res chain seq x y z
N MET A 1 16.16 42.18 -37.47
CA MET A 1 15.57 40.81 -37.54
C MET A 1 16.57 39.69 -37.22
N LYS A 2 17.71 39.59 -37.92
CA LYS A 2 18.71 38.50 -37.72
C LYS A 2 19.27 38.39 -36.29
N LYS A 3 19.54 39.51 -35.62
CA LYS A 3 19.99 39.55 -34.21
C LYS A 3 18.93 39.02 -33.22
N ILE A 4 17.66 39.34 -33.45
CA ILE A 4 16.53 38.88 -32.62
C ILE A 4 16.37 37.36 -32.76
N LEU A 5 16.50 36.84 -34.00
CA LEU A 5 16.42 35.40 -34.26
C LEU A 5 17.53 34.63 -33.54
N ILE A 6 18.76 35.16 -33.50
CA ILE A 6 19.90 34.56 -32.78
C ILE A 6 19.64 34.52 -31.27
N ILE A 7 19.11 35.61 -30.68
CA ILE A 7 18.80 35.68 -29.25
C ILE A 7 17.72 34.65 -28.88
N ILE A 8 16.67 34.51 -29.70
CA ILE A 8 15.61 33.53 -29.47
C ILE A 8 16.16 32.09 -29.53
N LEU A 9 17.03 31.80 -30.50
CA LEU A 9 17.67 30.47 -30.59
C LEU A 9 18.51 30.16 -29.36
N ILE A 10 19.30 31.12 -28.87
CA ILE A 10 20.11 30.94 -27.64
C ILE A 10 19.21 30.74 -26.41
N ALA A 11 18.13 31.51 -26.29
CA ALA A 11 17.18 31.36 -25.19
C ALA A 11 16.50 29.99 -25.22
N LEU A 12 16.11 29.51 -26.41
CA LEU A 12 15.51 28.19 -26.58
C LEU A 12 16.49 27.07 -26.27
N THR A 13 17.75 27.16 -26.71
CA THR A 13 18.75 26.13 -26.39
C THR A 13 19.04 26.09 -24.89
N LEU A 14 19.15 27.24 -24.23
CA LEU A 14 19.33 27.31 -22.77
C LEU A 14 18.11 26.76 -22.01
N ALA A 15 16.90 27.04 -22.49
CA ALA A 15 15.67 26.50 -21.91
C ALA A 15 15.61 24.97 -22.06
N VAL A 16 15.89 24.44 -23.26
CA VAL A 16 15.95 23.00 -23.52
C VAL A 16 17.02 22.34 -22.66
N PHE A 17 18.22 22.93 -22.58
CA PHE A 17 19.30 22.43 -21.74
C PHE A 17 18.88 22.39 -20.26
N SER A 18 18.29 23.47 -19.75
CA SER A 18 17.78 23.52 -18.37
C SER A 18 16.72 22.46 -18.08
N LEU A 19 15.82 22.20 -19.04
CA LEU A 19 14.79 21.17 -18.94
C LEU A 19 15.39 19.75 -18.95
N VAL A 20 16.39 19.49 -19.79
CA VAL A 20 17.10 18.19 -19.82
C VAL A 20 17.83 17.95 -18.50
N TYR A 21 18.56 18.96 -17.99
CA TYR A 21 19.24 18.86 -16.69
C TYR A 21 18.26 18.62 -15.53
N ALA A 22 17.09 19.28 -15.56
CA ALA A 22 16.05 19.03 -14.57
C ALA A 22 15.48 17.61 -14.67
N SER A 23 15.30 17.08 -15.88
CA SER A 23 14.84 15.71 -16.11
C SER A 23 15.82 14.68 -15.54
N ASP A 24 17.12 14.80 -15.87
CA ASP A 24 18.15 13.88 -15.39
C ASP A 24 18.29 13.91 -13.86
N TYR A 25 18.16 15.11 -13.26
CA TYR A 25 18.16 15.28 -11.82
C TYR A 25 16.97 14.58 -11.15
N ILE A 26 15.78 14.72 -11.73
CA ILE A 26 14.56 14.05 -11.25
C ILE A 26 14.70 12.54 -11.39
N GLU A 27 15.18 12.03 -12.53
CA GLU A 27 15.40 10.59 -12.73
C GLU A 27 16.38 10.02 -11.69
N THR A 28 17.45 10.75 -11.38
CA THR A 28 18.43 10.35 -10.37
C THR A 28 17.81 10.27 -8.97
N ILE A 29 16.99 11.25 -8.58
CA ILE A 29 16.26 11.23 -7.30
C ILE A 29 15.29 10.05 -7.26
N VAL A 30 14.48 9.87 -8.32
CA VAL A 30 13.51 8.78 -8.40
C VAL A 30 14.20 7.42 -8.29
N ALA A 31 15.31 7.23 -9.00
CA ALA A 31 16.10 6.01 -8.92
C ALA A 31 16.71 5.79 -7.52
N SER A 32 17.15 6.85 -6.85
CA SER A 32 17.67 6.78 -5.46
C SER A 32 16.57 6.38 -4.47
N VAL A 33 15.40 7.03 -4.55
CA VAL A 33 14.24 6.70 -3.71
C VAL A 33 13.76 5.27 -3.98
N ALA A 34 13.73 4.85 -5.25
CA ALA A 34 13.36 3.49 -5.63
C ALA A 34 14.35 2.44 -5.10
N LYS A 35 15.62 2.80 -4.89
CA LYS A 35 16.63 1.92 -4.27
C LYS A 35 16.56 1.91 -2.74
N SER A 36 15.91 2.89 -2.12
CA SER A 36 15.77 2.93 -0.67
C SER A 36 14.97 1.72 -0.18
N LYS A 37 15.44 1.11 0.92
CA LYS A 37 14.79 -0.06 1.53
C LYS A 37 14.22 0.34 2.87
N TYR A 38 13.04 -0.18 3.20
CA TYR A 38 12.51 -0.06 4.55
C TYR A 38 13.35 -0.93 5.50
N VAL A 39 14.17 -0.28 6.33
CA VAL A 39 15.12 -0.96 7.25
C VAL A 39 14.47 -1.43 8.56
N GLY A 40 13.21 -1.08 8.80
CA GLY A 40 12.48 -1.40 10.02
C GLY A 40 12.79 -0.44 11.18
N SER A 41 11.76 -0.14 11.98
CA SER A 41 11.85 0.85 13.07
C SER A 41 12.88 0.53 14.16
N LYS A 42 13.22 -0.76 14.34
CA LYS A 42 14.24 -1.20 15.31
C LYS A 42 15.63 -0.64 14.99
N VAL A 43 15.96 -0.43 13.72
CA VAL A 43 17.25 0.17 13.33
C VAL A 43 17.32 1.61 13.83
N CYS A 44 16.21 2.35 13.73
CA CYS A 44 16.12 3.73 14.21
C CYS A 44 16.25 3.83 15.74
N ALA A 45 15.82 2.80 16.48
CA ALA A 45 15.89 2.76 17.94
C ALA A 45 17.33 2.87 18.49
N GLY A 46 18.34 2.50 17.68
CA GLY A 46 19.76 2.61 18.08
C GLY A 46 20.21 4.05 18.34
N CYS A 47 19.77 5.00 17.50
CA CYS A 47 20.11 6.42 17.65
C CYS A 47 18.95 7.24 18.23
N HIS A 48 17.70 6.82 18.04
CA HIS A 48 16.48 7.54 18.40
C HIS A 48 15.65 6.79 19.45
N LYS A 49 16.29 6.44 20.57
CA LYS A 49 15.70 5.60 21.60
C LYS A 49 14.43 6.20 22.23
N ASP A 50 14.44 7.49 22.57
CA ASP A 50 13.30 8.14 23.24
C ASP A 50 12.07 8.20 22.33
N TYR A 51 12.27 8.53 21.05
CA TYR A 51 11.19 8.51 20.06
C TYR A 51 10.65 7.10 19.83
N TYR A 52 11.53 6.10 19.72
CA TYR A 52 11.11 4.71 19.56
C TYR A 52 10.30 4.24 20.78
N ASN A 53 10.78 4.51 21.99
CA ASN A 53 10.14 4.12 23.25
C ASN A 53 8.78 4.82 23.43
N SER A 54 8.66 6.09 23.05
CA SER A 54 7.38 6.78 23.06
C SER A 54 6.43 6.17 22.01
N TRP A 55 6.90 5.98 20.77
CA TRP A 55 6.10 5.46 19.67
C TRP A 55 5.58 4.03 19.92
N ILE A 56 6.41 3.14 20.49
CA ILE A 56 6.06 1.74 20.69
C ILE A 56 4.92 1.56 21.69
N THR A 57 4.70 2.53 22.58
CA THR A 57 3.56 2.53 23.52
C THR A 57 2.24 2.97 22.87
N THR A 58 2.28 3.51 21.66
CA THR A 58 1.07 3.92 20.93
C THR A 58 0.45 2.75 20.17
N LEU A 59 -0.75 2.94 19.61
CA LEU A 59 -1.40 1.93 18.77
C LEU A 59 -0.84 1.86 17.34
N HIS A 60 -0.08 2.87 16.88
CA HIS A 60 0.47 2.95 15.53
C HIS A 60 1.30 1.73 15.09
N PRO A 61 2.33 1.29 15.83
CA PRO A 61 3.15 0.12 15.46
C PRO A 61 2.35 -1.17 15.29
N TYR A 62 1.16 -1.26 15.90
CA TYR A 62 0.36 -2.48 15.95
C TYR A 62 -0.81 -2.48 14.96
N LYS A 63 -0.95 -1.43 14.13
CA LYS A 63 -2.06 -1.36 13.17
C LYS A 63 -1.89 -2.25 11.96
N ILE A 64 -0.67 -2.57 11.55
CA ILE A 64 -0.42 -3.52 10.47
C ILE A 64 0.45 -4.64 11.03
N ARG A 65 -0.08 -5.86 11.07
CA ARG A 65 0.62 -7.03 11.63
C ARG A 65 0.52 -8.20 10.67
N PRO A 66 1.50 -9.12 10.60
CA PRO A 66 1.35 -10.35 9.84
C PRO A 66 0.10 -11.12 10.32
N ALA A 67 -0.64 -11.73 9.40
CA ALA A 67 -1.78 -12.56 9.76
C ALA A 67 -1.30 -13.89 10.35
N ASN A 68 -1.71 -14.18 11.58
CA ASN A 68 -1.47 -15.43 12.30
C ASN A 68 -2.48 -15.55 13.45
N GLU A 69 -2.42 -16.65 14.18
CA GLU A 69 -3.33 -16.99 15.28
C GLU A 69 -3.38 -15.94 16.41
N ASN A 70 -2.30 -15.18 16.61
CA ASN A 70 -2.22 -14.16 17.66
C ASN A 70 -2.68 -12.77 17.19
N THR A 71 -2.85 -12.57 15.88
CA THR A 71 -3.14 -11.25 15.31
C THR A 71 -4.51 -11.18 14.64
N VAL A 72 -5.01 -12.29 14.11
CA VAL A 72 -6.36 -12.39 13.53
C VAL A 72 -7.39 -12.49 14.64
N VAL A 73 -8.36 -11.57 14.65
CA VAL A 73 -9.44 -11.54 15.64
C VAL A 73 -10.79 -12.01 15.07
N GLY A 74 -10.92 -12.11 13.75
CA GLY A 74 -12.12 -12.59 13.09
C GLY A 74 -12.26 -14.11 13.15
N ASP A 75 -13.50 -14.58 13.02
CA ASP A 75 -13.80 -16.01 12.94
C ASP A 75 -13.74 -16.51 11.49
N PHE A 76 -12.72 -17.32 11.20
CA PHE A 76 -12.50 -17.92 9.89
C PHE A 76 -12.98 -19.38 9.80
N MET A 77 -13.66 -19.87 10.85
CA MET A 77 -14.02 -21.29 10.99
C MET A 77 -15.53 -21.52 11.08
N LYS A 78 -16.24 -20.75 11.94
CA LYS A 78 -17.68 -20.97 12.19
C LYS A 78 -18.54 -19.90 11.53
N ASN A 79 -18.27 -18.62 11.81
CA ASN A 79 -18.99 -17.47 11.24
C ASN A 79 -18.20 -16.85 10.09
N ASN A 80 -17.83 -17.68 9.12
CA ASN A 80 -16.84 -17.37 8.11
C ASN A 80 -17.45 -16.93 6.77
N THR A 81 -18.67 -16.40 6.78
CA THR A 81 -19.33 -15.87 5.57
C THR A 81 -19.88 -14.47 5.81
N MET A 82 -19.86 -13.65 4.75
CA MET A 82 -20.43 -12.31 4.75
C MET A 82 -21.25 -12.11 3.48
N VAL A 83 -22.55 -11.85 3.63
CA VAL A 83 -23.45 -11.54 2.51
C VAL A 83 -23.40 -10.04 2.23
N SER A 84 -23.03 -9.68 1.00
CA SER A 84 -23.07 -8.31 0.48
C SER A 84 -24.26 -8.17 -0.45
N LYS A 85 -25.16 -7.23 -0.14
CA LYS A 85 -26.35 -6.90 -0.95
C LYS A 85 -26.19 -5.55 -1.63
N ASP A 86 -27.03 -5.29 -2.62
CA ASP A 86 -27.09 -4.03 -3.36
C ASP A 86 -25.74 -3.62 -3.98
N ILE A 87 -25.01 -4.61 -4.51
CA ILE A 87 -23.68 -4.40 -5.09
C ILE A 87 -23.81 -3.49 -6.33
N LYS A 88 -23.15 -2.34 -6.29
CA LYS A 88 -23.12 -1.37 -7.38
C LYS A 88 -21.81 -1.47 -8.15
N GLY A 89 -21.86 -1.25 -9.47
CA GLY A 89 -20.66 -1.20 -10.32
C GLY A 89 -20.17 -2.55 -10.81
N MET A 90 -20.90 -3.64 -10.56
CA MET A 90 -20.60 -4.98 -11.06
C MET A 90 -21.80 -5.49 -11.87
N SER A 91 -21.61 -5.74 -13.17
CA SER A 91 -22.73 -6.00 -14.09
C SER A 91 -23.54 -7.24 -13.67
N GLY A 92 -24.82 -7.03 -13.37
CA GLY A 92 -25.77 -8.10 -13.07
C GLY A 92 -25.64 -8.77 -11.70
N LEU A 93 -24.70 -8.34 -10.85
CA LEU A 93 -24.51 -8.92 -9.52
C LEU A 93 -25.22 -8.05 -8.47
N THR A 94 -26.31 -8.55 -7.90
CA THR A 94 -27.09 -7.83 -6.86
C THR A 94 -26.74 -8.28 -5.45
N GLU A 95 -26.36 -9.54 -5.27
CA GLU A 95 -25.96 -10.13 -4.00
C GLU A 95 -24.80 -11.11 -4.21
N TYR A 96 -23.86 -11.15 -3.26
CA TYR A 96 -22.78 -12.13 -3.25
C TYR A 96 -22.36 -12.48 -1.83
N THR A 97 -21.97 -13.74 -1.60
CA THR A 97 -21.50 -14.22 -0.29
C THR A 97 -19.98 -14.42 -0.33
N THR A 98 -19.26 -13.52 0.34
CA THR A 98 -17.83 -13.65 0.61
C THR A 98 -17.61 -14.79 1.62
N LYS A 99 -16.63 -15.65 1.34
CA LYS A 99 -16.27 -16.78 2.22
C LYS A 99 -14.87 -16.57 2.75
N MET A 100 -14.67 -16.90 4.02
CA MET A 100 -13.42 -16.81 4.73
C MET A 100 -12.98 -18.22 5.11
N ALA A 101 -11.69 -18.50 5.05
CA ALA A 101 -11.15 -19.79 5.48
C ALA A 101 -9.86 -19.60 6.28
N GLY A 102 -9.69 -20.41 7.32
CA GLY A 102 -8.50 -20.42 8.16
C GLY A 102 -8.04 -21.84 8.43
N LYS A 103 -6.73 -22.09 8.37
CA LYS A 103 -6.13 -23.36 8.82
C LYS A 103 -4.64 -23.17 9.11
N ASP A 104 -4.17 -23.69 10.23
CA ASP A 104 -2.75 -23.72 10.61
C ASP A 104 -2.07 -22.33 10.50
N GLY A 105 -2.70 -21.30 11.08
CA GLY A 105 -2.24 -19.91 11.04
C GLY A 105 -2.27 -19.22 9.67
N LYS A 106 -2.84 -19.84 8.64
CA LYS A 106 -3.03 -19.26 7.31
C LYS A 106 -4.50 -18.92 7.08
N TYR A 107 -4.75 -17.78 6.44
CA TYR A 107 -6.09 -17.25 6.24
C TYR A 107 -6.30 -16.81 4.79
N SER A 108 -7.53 -16.95 4.30
CA SER A 108 -7.92 -16.49 2.97
C SER A 108 -9.35 -15.95 2.92
N VAL A 109 -9.61 -15.15 1.89
CA VAL A 109 -10.94 -14.63 1.54
C VAL A 109 -11.24 -14.97 0.09
N THR A 110 -12.36 -15.64 -0.15
CA THR A 110 -12.93 -15.87 -1.46
C THR A 110 -13.98 -14.80 -1.75
N THR A 111 -13.75 -13.97 -2.75
CA THR A 111 -14.63 -12.85 -3.13
C THR A 111 -14.49 -12.48 -4.60
N ILE A 112 -15.41 -11.66 -5.12
CA ILE A 112 -15.29 -11.09 -6.46
C ILE A 112 -14.17 -10.05 -6.50
N GLY A 113 -13.25 -10.22 -7.45
CA GLY A 113 -12.13 -9.32 -7.69
C GLY A 113 -12.47 -8.16 -8.63
N PRO A 114 -11.51 -7.26 -8.88
CA PRO A 114 -11.68 -6.11 -9.78
C PRO A 114 -11.99 -6.49 -11.25
N ASP A 115 -11.67 -7.73 -11.64
CA ASP A 115 -11.98 -8.28 -12.96
C ASP A 115 -13.42 -8.85 -13.05
N GLY A 116 -14.22 -8.73 -11.99
CA GLY A 116 -15.58 -9.22 -11.91
C GLY A 116 -15.69 -10.74 -11.72
N LYS A 117 -14.58 -11.44 -11.46
CA LYS A 117 -14.56 -12.91 -11.25
C LYS A 117 -14.29 -13.25 -9.79
N GLU A 118 -14.69 -14.45 -9.39
CA GLU A 118 -14.38 -14.96 -8.05
C GLU A 118 -12.91 -15.36 -7.94
N HIS A 119 -12.25 -14.90 -6.88
CA HIS A 119 -10.87 -15.20 -6.55
C HIS A 119 -10.74 -15.55 -5.07
N THR A 120 -9.71 -16.33 -4.75
CA THR A 120 -9.28 -16.56 -3.37
C THR A 120 -7.99 -15.82 -3.09
N TYR A 121 -8.03 -14.87 -2.16
CA TYR A 121 -6.90 -14.05 -1.76
C TYR A 121 -6.33 -14.56 -0.43
N SER A 122 -5.02 -14.81 -0.40
CA SER A 122 -4.32 -15.12 0.84
C SER A 122 -4.12 -13.84 1.66
N ILE A 123 -4.50 -13.88 2.94
CA ILE A 123 -4.33 -12.76 3.85
C ILE A 123 -2.91 -12.83 4.42
N LYS A 124 -2.07 -11.85 4.05
CA LYS A 124 -0.69 -11.75 4.56
C LYS A 124 -0.59 -10.88 5.82
N HIS A 125 -1.46 -9.88 5.92
CA HIS A 125 -1.44 -8.91 7.00
C HIS A 125 -2.85 -8.59 7.47
N VAL A 126 -2.97 -8.18 8.73
CA VAL A 126 -4.17 -7.63 9.32
C VAL A 126 -4.00 -6.14 9.54
N LEU A 127 -5.07 -5.37 9.27
CA LEU A 127 -5.10 -3.92 9.45
C LEU A 127 -6.14 -3.54 10.51
N GLY A 128 -5.71 -2.94 11.61
CA GLY A 128 -6.60 -2.50 12.68
C GLY A 128 -6.26 -3.11 14.04
N GLY A 129 -7.28 -3.38 14.85
CA GLY A 129 -7.13 -3.92 16.20
C GLY A 129 -8.35 -4.71 16.64
N VAL A 130 -8.47 -4.94 17.95
CA VAL A 130 -9.49 -5.84 18.54
C VAL A 130 -10.94 -5.46 18.20
N TRP A 131 -11.25 -4.17 18.03
CA TRP A 131 -12.60 -3.70 17.73
C TRP A 131 -12.97 -3.78 16.24
N LYS A 132 -11.99 -3.62 15.37
CA LYS A 132 -12.17 -3.58 13.92
C LYS A 132 -10.88 -3.96 13.25
N GLN A 133 -10.95 -5.03 12.46
CA GLN A 133 -9.83 -5.55 11.69
C GLN A 133 -10.25 -5.74 10.23
N ARG A 134 -9.33 -5.41 9.32
CA ARG A 134 -9.42 -5.65 7.88
C ARG A 134 -8.32 -6.64 7.48
N TYR A 135 -8.55 -7.31 6.36
CA TYR A 135 -7.74 -8.40 5.84
C TYR A 135 -7.39 -8.17 4.37
#